data_AF-A0A2N1NP07-F1
#
_entry.id   AF-A0A2N1NP07-F1
#
_cell.length_a   1.000
_cell.length_b   1.000
_cell.length_c   1.000
_cell.angle_alpha   90.00
_cell.angle_beta   90.00
_cell.angle_gamma   90.00
#
_symmetry.space_group_name_H-M   'P 1'
#
loop_
_entity.id
_entity.type
_entity.pdbx_description
1 polymer ?
#
loop_
_entity_poly.entity_id
_entity_poly.type
_entity_poly.pdbx_seq_one_letter_code
_entity_poly.pdbx_strand_id
1 'polypeptide(L)'
;MAPEKLAVENDNNNNNDAQKKKVPYDSKCEIYSVGALLWEIAELKKPHYDLDKSVLLVNIRKRVSERYCLPFSNDVPTEWRTIVTRGNCLLQ
;
A
#
# COMPACT_ATOMS: atom_id res chain seq x y z
N MET A 1 -4.98 -2.57 0.72
CA MET A 1 -4.93 -2.88 -0.73
C MET A 1 -3.51 -2.61 -1.19
N ALA A 2 -2.86 -3.59 -1.83
CA ALA A 2 -1.46 -3.51 -2.21
C ALA A 2 -1.23 -2.48 -3.35
N PRO A 3 -0.09 -1.76 -3.37
CA PRO A 3 0.22 -0.66 -4.29
C PRO A 3 -0.02 -0.99 -5.77
N GLU A 4 0.39 -2.17 -6.22
CA GLU A 4 0.29 -2.65 -7.59
C GLU A 4 -1.16 -2.78 -8.10
N LYS A 5 -2.13 -2.89 -7.20
CA LYS A 5 -3.55 -2.96 -7.56
C LYS A 5 -4.15 -1.58 -7.85
N LEU A 6 -3.47 -0.50 -7.44
CA LEU A 6 -3.91 0.88 -7.63
C LEU A 6 -3.25 1.57 -8.83
N ALA A 7 -2.17 1.02 -9.36
CA ALA A 7 -1.41 1.56 -10.50
C ALA A 7 -2.05 1.25 -11.87
N VAL A 8 -3.06 0.37 -11.94
CA VAL A 8 -3.67 -0.08 -13.20
C VAL A 8 -4.93 0.71 -13.53
N GLU A 9 -4.81 2.00 -13.87
CA GLU A 9 -5.81 2.73 -14.68
C GLU A 9 -5.13 3.89 -15.42
N ASN A 10 -4.83 3.70 -16.71
CA ASN A 10 -5.05 4.65 -17.82
C ASN A 10 -4.18 4.30 -19.04
N ASP A 11 -4.62 3.31 -19.83
CA ASP A 11 -4.35 3.31 -21.27
C ASP A 11 -5.69 3.62 -21.96
N ASN A 12 -5.90 4.91 -22.27
CA ASN A 12 -6.94 5.34 -23.20
C ASN A 12 -6.44 5.03 -24.61
N ASN A 13 -6.96 3.96 -25.23
CA ASN A 13 -7.22 3.98 -26.67
C ASN A 13 -8.18 2.84 -27.09
N ASN A 14 -9.34 3.29 -27.58
CA ASN A 14 -10.19 2.77 -28.65
C ASN A 14 -10.55 1.28 -28.69
N ASN A 15 -11.87 1.05 -28.58
CA ASN A 15 -12.69 0.01 -29.19
C ASN A 15 -12.09 -1.40 -29.32
N ASN A 16 -12.63 -2.29 -28.50
CA ASN A 16 -12.97 -3.71 -28.71
C ASN A 16 -12.77 -4.42 -27.37
N ASP A 17 -13.73 -5.25 -26.95
CA ASP A 17 -13.77 -6.05 -25.72
C ASP A 17 -12.39 -6.52 -25.24
N ALA A 18 -11.72 -5.68 -24.44
CA ALA A 18 -10.38 -5.91 -23.95
C ALA A 18 -10.47 -6.13 -22.45
N GLN A 19 -10.35 -7.40 -22.07
CA GLN A 19 -10.17 -7.91 -20.72
C GLN A 19 -9.37 -6.91 -19.86
N LYS A 20 -10.04 -6.29 -18.87
CA LYS A 20 -9.37 -5.64 -17.73
C LYS A 20 -8.36 -6.65 -17.19
N LYS A 21 -7.06 -6.48 -17.49
CA LYS A 21 -5.99 -7.34 -16.99
C LYS A 21 -5.99 -7.22 -15.46
N LYS A 22 -6.69 -8.14 -14.81
CA LYS A 22 -6.67 -8.27 -13.35
C LYS A 22 -5.25 -8.67 -12.98
N VAL A 23 -4.52 -7.78 -12.32
CA VAL A 23 -3.23 -8.15 -11.70
C VAL A 23 -3.50 -9.37 -10.81
N PRO A 24 -2.85 -10.52 -11.04
CA PRO A 24 -3.10 -11.71 -10.24
C PRO A 24 -2.77 -11.40 -8.78
N TYR A 25 -3.58 -11.92 -7.88
CA TYR A 25 -3.27 -11.85 -6.45
C TYR A 25 -2.14 -12.83 -6.19
N ASP A 26 -1.03 -12.34 -5.65
CA ASP A 26 0.17 -13.12 -5.37
C ASP A 26 0.47 -13.08 -3.86
N SER A 27 1.31 -13.99 -3.35
CA SER A 27 1.72 -14.03 -1.93
C SER A 27 2.30 -12.70 -1.45
N LYS A 28 2.84 -11.92 -2.38
CA LYS A 28 3.23 -10.52 -2.20
C LYS A 28 2.10 -9.65 -1.63
N CYS A 29 0.90 -9.72 -2.18
CA CYS A 29 -0.27 -8.98 -1.70
C CYS A 29 -0.61 -9.34 -0.24
N GLU A 30 -0.41 -10.60 0.14
CA GLU A 30 -0.67 -11.09 1.51
C GLU A 30 0.37 -10.53 2.48
N ILE A 31 1.66 -10.58 2.12
CA ILE A 31 2.76 -10.01 2.90
C ILE A 31 2.52 -8.51 3.14
N TYR A 32 2.08 -7.77 2.12
CA TYR A 32 1.67 -6.37 2.29
C TYR A 32 0.57 -6.21 3.33
N SER A 33 -0.49 -7.00 3.18
CA SER A 33 -1.71 -6.87 3.97
C SER A 33 -1.43 -7.20 5.44
N VAL A 34 -0.60 -8.22 5.69
CA VAL A 34 -0.10 -8.55 7.04
C VAL A 34 0.83 -7.45 7.57
N GLY A 35 1.74 -6.92 6.75
CA GLY A 35 2.63 -5.82 7.14
C GLY A 35 1.88 -4.54 7.53
N ALA A 36 0.83 -4.20 6.77
CA ALA A 36 -0.04 -3.06 7.07
C ALA A 36 -0.82 -3.28 8.38
N LEU A 37 -1.32 -4.49 8.62
CA LEU A 37 -1.99 -4.84 9.87
C LEU A 37 -1.04 -4.75 11.08
N LEU A 38 0.19 -5.26 10.94
CA LEU A 38 1.21 -5.16 11.99
C LEU A 38 1.58 -3.71 12.30
N TRP A 39 1.59 -2.83 11.29
CA TRP A 39 1.76 -1.40 11.50
C TRP A 39 0.57 -0.80 12.27
N GLU A 40 -0.66 -1.15 11.90
CA GLU A 40 -1.88 -0.66 12.57
C GLU A 40 -1.95 -1.09 14.05
N ILE A 41 -1.54 -2.32 14.37
CA ILE A 41 -1.46 -2.80 15.76
C ILE A 41 -0.39 -2.05 16.55
N ALA A 42 0.77 -1.76 15.94
CA ALA A 42 1.87 -1.09 16.63
C ALA A 42 1.60 0.39 16.89
N GLU A 43 1.00 1.09 15.92
CA GLU A 43 0.68 2.51 16.05
C GLU A 43 -0.68 2.77 16.70
N LEU A 44 -1.52 1.74 16.82
CA LEU A 44 -2.92 1.83 17.25
C LEU A 44 -3.69 2.93 16.50
N LYS A 45 -3.32 3.16 15.23
CA LYS A 45 -3.84 4.22 14.36
C LYS A 45 -4.14 3.65 12.99
N LYS A 46 -5.12 4.24 12.32
CA LYS A 46 -5.42 3.87 10.94
C LYS A 46 -4.29 4.31 10.00
N PRO A 47 -3.81 3.43 9.10
CA PRO A 47 -2.89 3.81 8.05
C PRO A 47 -3.39 5.02 7.26
N HIS A 48 -2.51 6.00 7.05
CA HIS A 48 -2.82 7.25 6.34
C HIS A 48 -3.94 8.11 6.96
N TYR A 49 -4.07 8.10 8.29
CA TYR A 49 -4.97 8.98 9.03
C TYR A 49 -4.78 10.48 8.69
N ASP A 50 -3.58 10.84 8.23
CA ASP A 50 -3.19 12.20 7.86
C ASP A 50 -3.74 12.66 6.49
N LEU A 51 -4.27 11.75 5.67
CA LEU A 51 -4.84 12.11 4.37
C LEU A 51 -6.28 12.57 4.49
N ASP A 52 -6.61 13.61 3.71
CA ASP A 52 -8.00 13.98 3.52
C ASP A 52 -8.79 12.85 2.85
N LYS A 53 -9.93 12.50 3.46
CA LYS A 53 -10.83 11.43 3.00
C LYS A 53 -11.38 11.71 1.61
N SER A 54 -11.57 12.99 1.25
CA SER A 54 -12.15 13.38 -0.05
C SER A 54 -11.24 13.04 -1.24
N VAL A 55 -9.92 13.03 -1.04
CA VAL A 55 -8.89 12.77 -2.06
C VAL A 55 -8.04 11.53 -1.75
N LEU A 56 -8.51 10.68 -0.82
CA LEU A 56 -7.78 9.54 -0.28
C LEU A 56 -7.20 8.64 -1.38
N LEU A 57 -7.97 8.34 -2.43
CA LEU A 57 -7.54 7.45 -3.50
C LEU A 57 -6.38 8.03 -4.33
N VAL A 58 -6.44 9.34 -4.64
CA VAL A 58 -5.40 10.06 -5.39
C VAL A 58 -4.12 10.15 -4.55
N ASN A 59 -4.28 10.44 -3.26
CA ASN A 59 -3.16 10.53 -2.33
C ASN A 59 -2.49 9.17 -2.07
N ILE A 60 -3.27 8.09 -1.98
CA ILE A 60 -2.72 6.74 -1.91
C ILE A 60 -1.98 6.43 -3.21
N ARG A 61 -2.56 6.68 -4.39
CA ARG A 61 -1.87 6.48 -5.68
C ARG A 61 -0.55 7.25 -5.76
N LYS A 62 -0.52 8.50 -5.28
CA LYS A 62 0.70 9.31 -5.19
C LYS A 62 1.74 8.67 -4.27
N ARG A 63 1.36 8.24 -3.06
CA ARG A 63 2.26 7.56 -2.11
C ARG A 63 2.80 6.24 -2.64
N VAL A 64 1.97 5.50 -3.36
CA VAL A 64 2.35 4.27 -4.06
C VAL A 64 3.42 4.58 -5.11
N SER A 65 3.25 5.64 -5.90
CA SER A 65 4.22 6.09 -6.90
C SER A 65 5.53 6.57 -6.25
N GLU A 66 5.42 7.32 -5.15
CA GLU A 66 6.55 7.86 -4.39
C GLU A 66 7.25 6.81 -3.49
N ARG A 67 6.80 5.55 -3.53
CA ARG A 67 7.37 4.46 -2.72
C ARG A 67 7.40 4.82 -1.22
N TYR A 68 6.37 5.50 -0.76
CA TYR A 68 6.27 5.99 0.61
C TYR A 68 6.02 4.84 1.58
N CYS A 69 6.92 4.66 2.56
CA CYS A 69 6.73 3.74 3.68
C CYS A 69 6.22 4.52 4.92
N LEU A 70 5.24 3.95 5.61
CA LEU A 70 4.65 4.57 6.81
C LEU A 70 5.69 4.68 7.93
N PRO A 71 5.88 5.87 8.52
CA PRO A 71 6.80 6.03 9.65
C PRO A 71 6.25 5.34 10.90
N PHE A 72 7.15 4.98 11.81
CA PHE A 72 6.82 4.48 13.14
C PHE A 72 7.11 5.56 14.19
N SER A 73 6.33 5.57 15.26
CA SER A 73 6.63 6.28 16.50
C SER A 73 7.88 5.70 17.16
N ASN A 74 8.49 6.50 18.04
CA ASN A 74 9.60 6.06 18.87
C ASN A 74 9.18 5.03 19.93
N ASP A 75 7.87 4.87 20.15
CA ASP A 75 7.28 3.93 21.11
C ASP A 75 7.32 2.46 20.64
N VAL A 76 7.54 2.24 19.34
CA VAL A 76 7.57 0.90 18.74
C VAL A 76 8.98 0.31 18.81
N PRO A 77 9.16 -0.91 19.37
CA PRO A 77 10.45 -1.59 19.43
C PRO A 77 11.14 -1.69 18.07
N THR A 78 12.46 -1.54 18.04
CA THR A 78 13.25 -1.50 16.81
C THR A 78 13.18 -2.81 16.02
N GLU A 79 13.05 -3.94 16.70
CA GLU A 79 12.84 -5.26 16.11
C GLU A 79 11.53 -5.31 15.33
N TRP A 80 10.47 -4.75 15.90
CA TRP A 80 9.16 -4.66 15.26
C TRP A 80 9.22 -3.78 14.01
N ARG A 81 9.84 -2.59 14.13
CA ARG A 81 10.05 -1.69 13.00
C ARG A 81 10.79 -2.39 11.87
N THR A 82 11.85 -3.14 12.19
CA THR A 82 12.66 -3.86 11.20
C THR A 82 11.86 -4.94 10.47
N ILE A 83 11.06 -5.73 11.19
CA ILE A 83 10.22 -6.80 10.60
C ILE A 83 9.17 -6.21 9.67
N VAL A 84 8.46 -5.18 10.12
CA VAL A 84 7.37 -4.58 9.34
C VAL A 84 7.91 -3.77 8.18
N THR A 85 8.98 -2.99 8.33
CA THR A 85 9.61 -2.27 7.22
C THR A 85 10.07 -3.23 6.13
N ARG A 86 10.58 -4.41 6.49
CA ARG A 86 10.85 -5.47 5.51
C ARG A 86 9.55 -5.90 4.82
N GLY A 87 8.53 -6.37 5.52
CA GLY A 87 7.29 -6.84 4.88
C GLY A 87 6.54 -5.77 4.05
N ASN A 88 6.56 -4.51 4.49
CA ASN A 88 5.77 -3.42 3.92
C ASN A 88 6.49 -2.71 2.75
N CYS A 89 7.82 -2.61 2.79
CA CYS A 89 8.62 -2.04 1.70
C CYS A 89 9.17 -3.11 0.71
N LEU A 90 9.09 -4.43 1.00
CA LEU A 90 9.55 -5.50 0.09
C LEU A 90 8.70 -5.69 -1.19
N LEU A 91 7.66 -4.87 -1.38
CA LEU A 91 6.87 -4.81 -2.61
C LEU A 91 7.15 -3.56 -3.45
N GLN A 92 8.27 -2.89 -3.16
CA GLN A 92 8.86 -1.95 -4.09
C GLN A 92 9.43 -2.68 -5.30
#